data_AF-A0A3B8HFT1-F1
#
_entry.id   AF-A0A3B8HFT1-F1
#
_cell.length_a   1.000
_cell.length_b   1.000
_cell.length_c   1.000
_cell.angle_alpha   90.00
_cell.angle_beta   90.00
_cell.angle_gamma   90.00
#
_symmetry.space_group_name_H-M   'P 1'
#
loop_
_entity.id
_entity.type
_entity.pdbx_description
1 polymer ?
#
loop_
_entity_poly.entity_id
_entity_poly.type
_entity_poly.pdbx_seq_one_letter_code
_entity_poly.pdbx_strand_id
1 'polypeptide(L)'
;MERNNGNPVGSVMVVGGGVAGIQAALDLANSGFYVHLVERASAIGGTMSQLDKTFPTNDCSMCIISPKLVECGGHPNIQLLTLSELTALNGEVGRFQATVRQYSRFIDRAKCTGCGECANVCPVELGNEFDEGISIRKAAYKRYPQAVPGTFAIDKRDRSPCTNACPNQVNAHGYVALIAQGKYREAMGVILRNLPLPGVIGRICPHPCETACRRGQVDEPVSICALKRFVADQVDIESLPIPTMEKRSEKVAIIGSGP
;
A
#
# COMPACT_ATOMS: atom_id res chain seq x y z
N MET A 1 26.87 5.76 -32.63
CA MET A 1 25.70 6.48 -33.17
C MET A 1 25.82 7.92 -32.72
N GLU A 2 25.89 8.80 -33.71
CA GLU A 2 26.31 10.20 -33.60
C GLU A 2 25.48 11.00 -32.58
N ARG A 3 26.18 11.81 -31.77
CA ARG A 3 25.57 12.83 -30.92
C ARG A 3 24.97 13.87 -31.86
N ASN A 4 23.65 13.85 -31.98
CA ASN A 4 22.92 14.72 -32.85
C ASN A 4 23.17 16.20 -32.48
N ASN A 5 23.26 17.03 -33.52
CA ASN A 5 23.39 18.50 -33.50
C ASN A 5 22.57 19.15 -32.37
N GLY A 6 23.03 20.30 -31.84
CA GLY A 6 22.47 21.06 -30.70
C GLY A 6 20.98 21.48 -30.75
N ASN A 7 20.15 20.82 -31.53
CA ASN A 7 18.70 20.81 -31.40
C ASN A 7 18.27 19.97 -30.19
N PRO A 8 17.28 20.42 -29.42
CA PRO A 8 16.75 19.65 -28.30
C PRO A 8 16.06 18.37 -28.81
N VAL A 9 16.77 17.24 -28.75
CA VAL A 9 16.17 15.91 -28.88
C VAL A 9 16.03 15.36 -27.47
N GLY A 10 14.93 15.76 -26.81
CA GLY A 10 14.73 15.54 -25.38
C GLY A 10 13.57 14.60 -25.10
N SER A 11 13.72 13.77 -24.07
CA SER A 11 12.58 13.14 -23.41
C SER A 11 11.67 14.20 -22.79
N VAL A 12 10.36 14.04 -22.88
CA VAL A 12 9.37 14.94 -22.28
C VAL A 12 8.85 14.35 -20.97
N MET A 13 8.63 15.17 -19.95
CA MET A 13 7.95 14.73 -18.73
C MET A 13 6.55 15.34 -18.68
N VAL A 14 5.54 14.50 -18.48
CA VAL A 14 4.16 14.92 -18.25
C VAL A 14 3.81 14.63 -16.80
N VAL A 15 3.34 15.65 -16.08
CA VAL A 15 2.96 15.54 -14.66
C VAL A 15 1.44 15.51 -14.54
N GLY A 16 0.90 14.40 -14.06
CA GLY A 16 -0.52 14.13 -13.91
C GLY A 16 -1.07 13.25 -15.02
N GLY A 17 -1.59 12.09 -14.66
CA GLY A 17 -2.20 11.10 -15.54
C GLY A 17 -3.72 11.24 -15.67
N GLY A 18 -4.25 12.46 -15.65
CA GLY A 18 -5.65 12.72 -16.04
C GLY A 18 -5.83 12.71 -17.56
N VAL A 19 -7.06 12.93 -18.05
CA VAL A 19 -7.36 12.91 -19.50
C VAL A 19 -6.45 13.83 -20.33
N ALA A 20 -6.12 15.01 -19.80
CA ALA A 20 -5.24 15.97 -20.47
C ALA A 20 -3.80 15.46 -20.56
N GLY A 21 -3.25 14.93 -19.46
CA GLY A 21 -1.89 14.41 -19.43
C GLY A 21 -1.72 13.13 -20.24
N ILE A 22 -2.73 12.26 -20.24
CA ILE A 22 -2.76 11.06 -21.08
C ILE A 22 -2.75 11.45 -22.56
N GLN A 23 -3.59 12.40 -22.98
CA GLN A 23 -3.61 12.85 -24.37
C GLN A 23 -2.28 13.49 -24.78
N ALA A 24 -1.75 14.40 -23.96
CA ALA A 24 -0.46 15.02 -24.22
C ALA A 24 0.67 13.97 -24.33
N ALA A 25 0.69 12.98 -23.44
CA ALA A 25 1.66 11.91 -23.48
C ALA A 25 1.55 11.06 -24.75
N LEU A 26 0.34 10.72 -25.19
CA LEU A 26 0.10 9.96 -26.42
C LEU A 26 0.53 10.76 -27.66
N ASP A 27 0.14 12.03 -27.77
CA ASP A 27 0.47 12.86 -28.93
C ASP A 27 1.99 13.05 -29.08
N LEU A 28 2.69 13.29 -27.96
CA LEU A 28 4.15 13.40 -27.93
C LEU A 28 4.83 12.07 -28.27
N ALA A 29 4.32 10.96 -27.73
CA ALA A 29 4.89 9.64 -27.95
C ALA A 29 4.70 9.15 -29.40
N ASN A 30 3.55 9.45 -30.00
CA ASN A 30 3.25 9.20 -31.42
C ASN A 30 4.06 10.12 -32.35
N SER A 31 4.42 11.31 -31.88
CA SER A 31 5.34 12.21 -32.59
C SER A 31 6.81 11.79 -32.50
N GLY A 32 7.13 10.70 -31.79
CA GLY A 32 8.47 10.13 -31.69
C GLY A 32 9.27 10.59 -30.48
N PHE A 33 8.68 11.33 -29.53
CA PHE A 33 9.36 11.69 -28.29
C PHE A 33 9.25 10.58 -27.24
N TYR A 34 10.29 10.41 -26.42
CA TYR A 34 10.21 9.56 -25.24
C TYR A 34 9.55 10.31 -24.08
N VAL A 35 8.49 9.77 -23.49
CA VAL A 35 7.67 10.47 -22.49
C VAL A 35 7.75 9.78 -21.13
N HIS A 36 8.05 10.54 -20.09
CA HIS A 36 7.91 10.12 -18.69
C HIS A 36 6.58 10.66 -18.14
N LEU A 37 5.60 9.77 -17.91
CA LEU A 37 4.31 10.15 -17.35
C LEU A 37 4.29 9.89 -15.84
N VAL A 38 4.30 10.97 -15.04
CA VAL A 38 4.34 10.93 -13.58
C VAL A 38 2.92 11.08 -13.00
N GLU A 39 2.46 10.09 -12.25
CA GLU A 39 1.14 10.08 -11.61
C GLU A 39 1.28 9.77 -10.11
N ARG A 40 0.68 10.63 -9.27
CA ARG A 40 0.69 10.51 -7.82
C ARG A 40 -0.09 9.28 -7.32
N ALA A 41 -1.18 8.95 -8.00
CA ALA A 41 -2.04 7.83 -7.68
C ALA A 41 -1.44 6.49 -8.10
N SER A 42 -2.01 5.39 -7.61
CA SER A 42 -1.65 4.04 -8.02
C SER A 42 -2.07 3.69 -9.45
N ALA A 43 -2.86 4.54 -10.11
CA ALA A 43 -3.33 4.39 -11.48
C ALA A 43 -3.63 5.76 -12.13
N ILE A 44 -3.49 5.83 -13.45
CA ILE A 44 -3.89 6.97 -14.29
C ILE A 44 -5.42 6.99 -14.47
N GLY A 45 -5.98 8.07 -15.01
CA GLY A 45 -7.42 8.27 -15.25
C GLY A 45 -7.94 9.61 -14.72
N GLY A 46 -7.39 10.09 -13.61
CA GLY A 46 -7.81 11.33 -12.96
C GLY A 46 -9.30 11.35 -12.61
N THR A 47 -9.89 12.54 -12.47
CA THR A 47 -11.31 12.72 -12.12
C THR A 47 -12.27 12.14 -13.16
N MET A 48 -11.90 12.15 -14.45
CA MET A 48 -12.76 11.59 -15.50
C MET A 48 -13.05 10.10 -15.28
N SER A 49 -12.14 9.36 -14.64
CA SER A 49 -12.39 7.95 -14.29
C SER A 49 -13.44 7.76 -13.19
N GLN A 50 -13.73 8.78 -12.37
CA GLN A 50 -14.77 8.76 -11.32
C GLN A 50 -16.17 9.10 -11.86
N LEU A 51 -16.25 9.74 -13.03
CA LEU A 51 -17.53 10.18 -13.61
C LEU A 51 -18.25 9.01 -14.28
N ASP A 52 -19.55 8.88 -14.06
CA ASP A 52 -20.37 7.91 -14.81
C ASP A 52 -20.51 8.33 -16.28
N LYS A 53 -20.99 9.56 -16.51
CA LYS A 53 -21.23 10.13 -17.85
C LYS A 53 -20.51 11.44 -18.10
N THR A 54 -20.28 11.74 -19.38
CA THR A 54 -19.75 13.03 -19.84
C THR A 54 -20.78 13.81 -20.67
N PHE A 55 -21.07 15.04 -20.27
CA PHE A 55 -21.84 15.97 -21.10
C PHE A 55 -21.01 16.43 -22.32
N PRO A 56 -21.64 16.85 -23.44
CA PRO A 56 -23.08 16.90 -23.71
C PRO A 56 -23.66 15.59 -24.26
N THR A 57 -22.82 14.64 -24.67
CA THR A 57 -23.25 13.41 -25.34
C THR A 57 -23.85 12.37 -24.39
N ASN A 58 -23.61 12.50 -23.08
CA ASN A 58 -23.96 11.53 -22.04
C ASN A 58 -23.37 10.13 -22.31
N ASP A 59 -22.20 10.08 -22.95
CA ASP A 59 -21.42 8.85 -23.07
C ASP A 59 -20.88 8.41 -21.72
N CYS A 60 -20.66 7.10 -21.56
CA CYS A 60 -19.94 6.57 -20.40
C CYS A 60 -18.49 7.07 -20.40
N SER A 61 -18.07 7.74 -19.33
CA SER A 61 -16.72 8.32 -19.24
C SER A 61 -15.65 7.25 -19.40
N MET A 62 -15.87 6.07 -18.81
CA MET A 62 -14.96 4.93 -18.90
C MET A 62 -14.86 4.38 -20.34
N CYS A 63 -15.94 4.40 -21.12
CA CYS A 63 -15.91 3.97 -22.52
C CYS A 63 -15.01 4.85 -23.39
N ILE A 64 -14.94 6.15 -23.07
CA ILE A 64 -14.12 7.12 -23.82
C ILE A 64 -12.66 7.10 -23.36
N ILE A 65 -12.41 7.05 -22.04
CA ILE A 65 -11.05 7.15 -21.51
C ILE A 65 -10.31 5.81 -21.48
N SER A 66 -11.00 4.67 -21.27
CA SER A 66 -10.37 3.35 -21.12
C SER A 66 -9.43 2.97 -22.28
N PRO A 67 -9.81 3.15 -23.56
CA PRO A 67 -8.90 2.89 -24.68
C PRO A 67 -7.59 3.69 -24.57
N LYS A 68 -7.69 4.97 -24.21
CA LYS A 68 -6.52 5.86 -24.03
C LYS A 68 -5.67 5.46 -22.84
N LEU A 69 -6.28 4.96 -21.76
CA LEU A 69 -5.54 4.46 -20.59
C LEU A 69 -4.70 3.24 -20.97
N VAL A 70 -5.30 2.27 -21.67
CA VAL A 70 -4.63 1.04 -22.10
C VAL A 70 -3.53 1.34 -23.10
N GLU A 71 -3.81 2.19 -24.10
CA GLU A 71 -2.82 2.64 -25.08
C GLU A 71 -1.64 3.32 -24.39
N CYS A 72 -1.90 4.29 -23.52
CA CYS A 72 -0.86 5.02 -22.79
C CYS A 72 -0.05 4.09 -21.86
N GLY A 73 -0.70 3.13 -21.21
CA GLY A 73 -0.05 2.17 -20.32
C GLY A 73 0.81 1.13 -21.04
N GLY A 74 0.57 0.87 -22.32
CA GLY A 74 1.29 -0.09 -23.16
C GLY A 74 2.21 0.52 -24.21
N HIS A 75 2.24 1.85 -24.34
CA HIS A 75 2.97 2.52 -25.42
C HIS A 75 4.50 2.40 -25.24
N PRO A 76 5.27 1.99 -26.27
CA PRO A 76 6.71 1.73 -26.13
C PRO A 76 7.55 2.99 -25.79
N ASN A 77 7.09 4.17 -26.23
CA ASN A 77 7.74 5.44 -25.94
C ASN A 77 7.23 6.13 -24.66
N ILE A 78 6.37 5.49 -23.86
CA ILE A 78 5.85 6.08 -22.61
C ILE A 78 6.33 5.26 -21.41
N GLN A 79 7.09 5.90 -20.53
CA GLN A 79 7.41 5.36 -19.21
C GLN A 79 6.38 5.83 -18.19
N LEU A 80 5.50 4.93 -17.78
CA LEU A 80 4.47 5.22 -16.77
C LEU A 80 5.00 5.04 -15.33
N LEU A 81 5.14 6.16 -14.63
CA LEU A 81 5.58 6.27 -13.24
C LEU A 81 4.38 6.57 -12.33
N THR A 82 3.72 5.51 -11.85
CA THR A 82 2.65 5.62 -10.83
C THR A 82 3.21 5.67 -9.43
N LEU A 83 2.39 6.12 -8.47
CA LEU A 83 2.82 6.39 -7.09
C LEU A 83 4.06 7.29 -7.07
N SER A 84 4.10 8.29 -7.94
CA SER A 84 5.28 9.12 -8.14
C SER A 84 4.92 10.60 -8.16
N GLU A 85 5.76 11.44 -7.55
CA GLU A 85 5.58 12.89 -7.51
C GLU A 85 6.88 13.61 -7.91
N LEU A 86 6.74 14.73 -8.60
CA LEU A 86 7.85 15.62 -8.90
C LEU A 86 8.18 16.44 -7.64
N THR A 87 9.41 16.35 -7.16
CA THR A 87 9.86 17.03 -5.92
C THR A 87 10.72 18.26 -6.19
N ALA A 88 11.53 18.22 -7.24
CA ALA A 88 12.38 19.34 -7.64
C ALA A 88 12.56 19.34 -9.16
N LEU A 89 12.67 20.54 -9.73
CA LEU A 89 12.95 20.75 -11.15
C LEU A 89 14.00 21.85 -11.27
N ASN A 90 15.15 21.51 -11.83
CA ASN A 90 16.25 22.44 -12.07
C ASN A 90 16.57 22.50 -13.57
N GLY A 91 17.27 23.55 -14.00
CA GLY A 91 17.72 23.72 -15.37
C GLY A 91 16.89 24.73 -16.16
N GLU A 92 17.07 24.71 -17.47
CA GLU A 92 16.50 25.67 -18.43
C GLU A 92 15.75 24.95 -19.55
N VAL A 93 15.04 25.71 -20.39
CA VAL A 93 14.22 25.15 -21.48
C VAL A 93 15.07 24.22 -22.36
N GLY A 94 14.62 22.96 -22.49
CA GLY A 94 15.30 21.92 -23.26
C GLY A 94 16.36 21.13 -22.48
N ARG A 95 16.71 21.53 -21.25
CA ARG A 95 17.69 20.87 -20.38
C ARG A 95 17.23 20.84 -18.92
N PHE A 96 16.11 20.18 -18.69
CA PHE A 96 15.57 20.00 -17.35
C PHE A 96 16.19 18.79 -16.64
N GLN A 97 16.50 18.96 -15.37
CA GLN A 97 16.80 17.88 -14.44
C GLN A 97 15.67 17.80 -13.40
N ALA A 98 14.85 16.76 -13.53
CA ALA A 98 13.71 16.49 -12.65
C ALA A 98 14.07 15.44 -11.58
N THR A 99 13.74 15.71 -10.32
CA THR A 99 13.83 14.75 -9.22
C THR A 99 12.44 14.22 -8.90
N VAL A 100 12.22 12.93 -9.18
CA VAL A 100 10.93 12.26 -8.96
C VAL A 100 11.05 11.35 -7.75
N ARG A 101 10.15 11.50 -6.78
CA ARG A 101 10.01 10.58 -5.65
C ARG A 101 8.98 9.53 -6.00
N GLN A 102 9.41 8.28 -6.07
CA GLN A 102 8.52 7.14 -6.26
C GLN A 102 8.25 6.46 -4.91
N TYR A 103 6.98 6.44 -4.51
CA TYR A 103 6.51 5.74 -3.33
C TYR A 103 6.45 4.23 -3.59
N SER A 104 6.72 3.46 -2.54
CA SER A 104 6.66 2.00 -2.63
C SER A 104 5.21 1.54 -2.79
N ARG A 105 4.98 0.71 -3.81
CA ARG A 105 3.71 0.00 -4.00
C ARG A 105 3.53 -1.17 -3.04
N PHE A 106 4.63 -1.63 -2.42
CA PHE A 106 4.75 -2.88 -1.64
C PHE A 106 4.28 -4.16 -2.36
N ILE A 107 4.05 -4.08 -3.67
CA ILE A 107 3.73 -5.18 -4.56
C ILE A 107 4.62 -5.03 -5.79
N ASP A 108 5.31 -6.11 -6.16
CA ASP A 108 6.11 -6.16 -7.37
C ASP A 108 5.19 -6.15 -8.60
N ARG A 109 5.30 -5.09 -9.41
CA ARG A 109 4.47 -4.89 -10.61
C ARG A 109 4.70 -6.00 -11.63
N ALA A 110 5.92 -6.53 -11.74
CA ALA A 110 6.25 -7.55 -12.73
C ALA A 110 5.64 -8.92 -12.38
N LYS A 111 5.33 -9.16 -11.11
CA LYS A 111 4.77 -10.44 -10.60
C LYS A 111 3.27 -10.36 -10.30
N CYS A 112 2.70 -9.15 -10.23
CA CYS A 112 1.30 -8.95 -9.90
C CYS A 112 0.41 -9.31 -11.09
N THR A 113 -0.45 -10.32 -10.93
CA THR A 113 -1.43 -10.73 -11.95
C THR A 113 -2.73 -9.93 -11.92
N GLY A 114 -2.94 -9.09 -10.90
CA GLY A 114 -4.18 -8.32 -10.75
C GLY A 114 -5.41 -9.13 -10.35
N CYS A 115 -5.24 -10.35 -9.81
CA CYS A 115 -6.35 -11.26 -9.48
C CYS A 115 -7.26 -10.82 -8.33
N GLY A 116 -6.79 -9.95 -7.43
CA GLY A 116 -7.59 -9.43 -6.31
C GLY A 116 -7.62 -10.27 -5.03
N GLU A 117 -6.98 -11.44 -5.00
CA GLU A 117 -6.98 -12.32 -3.82
C GLU A 117 -6.42 -11.61 -2.56
N CYS A 118 -5.40 -10.76 -2.75
CA CYS A 118 -4.83 -9.97 -1.66
C CYS A 118 -5.84 -9.01 -1.00
N ALA A 119 -6.82 -8.48 -1.75
CA ALA A 119 -7.86 -7.62 -1.19
C ALA A 119 -8.91 -8.46 -0.44
N ASN A 120 -9.27 -9.64 -0.96
CA ASN A 120 -10.25 -10.53 -0.33
C ASN A 120 -9.81 -10.99 1.06
N VAL A 121 -8.52 -11.33 1.23
CA VAL A 121 -7.99 -11.80 2.52
C VAL A 121 -7.63 -10.65 3.48
N CYS A 122 -7.61 -9.40 3.01
CA CYS A 122 -7.11 -8.28 3.79
C CYS A 122 -8.05 -7.94 4.96
N PRO A 123 -7.57 -7.95 6.22
CA PRO A 123 -8.44 -7.69 7.35
C PRO A 123 -8.65 -6.21 7.65
N VAL A 124 -7.94 -5.31 6.95
CA VAL A 124 -7.95 -3.87 7.22
C VAL A 124 -8.92 -3.17 6.29
N GLU A 125 -9.78 -2.35 6.87
CA GLU A 125 -10.78 -1.53 6.18
C GLU A 125 -10.44 -0.05 6.28
N LEU A 126 -10.61 0.67 5.17
CA LEU A 126 -10.29 2.09 5.00
C LEU A 126 -11.37 2.74 4.12
N GLY A 127 -11.63 4.03 4.29
CA GLY A 127 -12.47 4.76 3.34
C GLY A 127 -11.84 4.77 1.95
N ASN A 128 -12.64 4.59 0.91
CA ASN A 128 -12.17 4.60 -0.48
C ASN A 128 -12.03 6.04 -0.99
N GLU A 129 -10.80 6.49 -1.23
CA GLU A 129 -10.55 7.84 -1.75
C GLU A 129 -11.03 8.02 -3.20
N PHE A 130 -11.19 6.93 -3.96
CA PHE A 130 -11.75 7.01 -5.31
C PHE A 130 -13.25 7.32 -5.29
N ASP A 131 -13.98 6.77 -4.31
CA ASP A 131 -15.41 6.98 -4.11
C ASP A 131 -15.70 8.12 -3.11
N GLU A 132 -14.75 9.04 -2.90
CA GLU A 132 -14.86 10.19 -1.99
C GLU A 132 -15.29 9.79 -0.56
N GLY A 133 -14.85 8.62 -0.09
CA GLY A 133 -15.14 8.11 1.25
C GLY A 133 -16.53 7.49 1.43
N ILE A 134 -17.34 7.39 0.37
CA ILE A 134 -18.69 6.80 0.41
C ILE A 134 -18.60 5.28 0.64
N SER A 135 -17.66 4.63 -0.03
CA SER A 135 -17.43 3.18 0.09
C SER A 135 -16.21 2.87 0.95
N ILE A 136 -16.14 1.62 1.40
CA ILE A 136 -15.00 1.07 2.13
C ILE A 136 -14.15 0.25 1.15
N ARG A 137 -12.84 0.44 1.21
CA ARG A 137 -11.84 -0.40 0.53
C ARG A 137 -10.95 -1.11 1.55
N LYS A 138 -10.18 -2.07 1.07
CA LYS A 138 -9.14 -2.74 1.87
C LYS A 138 -7.80 -2.02 1.77
N ALA A 139 -6.87 -2.35 2.67
CA ALA A 139 -5.50 -1.80 2.62
C ALA A 139 -4.72 -2.29 1.38
N ALA A 140 -4.92 -3.54 0.97
CA ALA A 140 -4.52 -4.03 -0.36
C ALA A 140 -5.64 -3.72 -1.35
N TYR A 141 -5.38 -2.91 -2.37
CA TYR A 141 -6.43 -2.37 -3.23
C TYR A 141 -5.97 -2.17 -4.68
N LYS A 142 -6.95 -2.17 -5.57
CA LYS A 142 -6.85 -1.61 -6.92
C LYS A 142 -7.70 -0.34 -6.92
N ARG A 143 -7.18 0.78 -7.45
CA ARG A 143 -7.84 2.10 -7.31
C ARG A 143 -9.28 2.12 -7.81
N TYR A 144 -9.51 1.49 -8.96
CA TYR A 144 -10.83 1.27 -9.55
C TYR A 144 -10.74 0.05 -10.50
N PRO A 145 -11.86 -0.56 -10.92
CA PRO A 145 -11.83 -1.86 -11.62
C PRO A 145 -11.03 -1.86 -12.93
N GLN A 146 -11.14 -0.81 -13.74
CA GLN A 146 -10.42 -0.64 -15.02
C GLN A 146 -9.09 0.13 -14.88
N ALA A 147 -8.51 0.16 -13.68
CA ALA A 147 -7.27 0.91 -13.42
C ALA A 147 -6.10 0.48 -14.32
N VAL A 148 -5.33 1.47 -14.79
CA VAL A 148 -4.07 1.27 -15.51
C VAL A 148 -2.93 1.96 -14.72
N PRO A 149 -1.84 1.26 -14.36
CA PRO A 149 -1.66 -0.18 -14.50
C PRO A 149 -2.67 -0.96 -13.64
N GLY A 150 -3.07 -2.14 -14.11
CA GLY A 150 -4.03 -3.02 -13.42
C GLY A 150 -3.51 -3.68 -12.13
N THR A 151 -2.33 -3.26 -11.67
CA THR A 151 -1.63 -3.80 -10.51
C THR A 151 -2.19 -3.25 -9.20
N PHE A 152 -2.27 -4.10 -8.18
CA PHE A 152 -2.66 -3.71 -6.83
C PHE A 152 -1.57 -2.86 -6.15
N ALA A 153 -1.93 -2.17 -5.07
CA ALA A 153 -1.03 -1.48 -4.16
C ALA A 153 -1.43 -1.79 -2.71
N ILE A 154 -0.48 -1.67 -1.78
CA ILE A 154 -0.77 -1.72 -0.34
C ILE A 154 -0.62 -0.32 0.23
N ASP A 155 -1.68 0.20 0.84
CA ASP A 155 -1.64 1.40 1.66
C ASP A 155 -0.98 1.06 2.99
N LYS A 156 0.31 1.35 3.10
CA LYS A 156 1.09 1.15 4.32
C LYS A 156 1.26 2.48 5.05
N ARG A 157 0.51 2.64 6.14
CA ARG A 157 0.68 3.74 7.09
C ARG A 157 1.79 3.44 8.10
N ASP A 158 2.19 4.47 8.83
CA ASP A 158 3.19 4.35 9.89
C ASP A 158 2.73 3.41 11.03
N ARG A 159 3.68 2.97 11.86
CA ARG A 159 3.39 2.13 13.01
C ARG A 159 2.46 2.86 13.97
N SER A 160 1.54 2.09 14.52
CA SER A 160 0.53 2.65 15.39
C SER A 160 1.09 3.09 16.73
N PRO A 161 0.51 4.11 17.37
CA PRO A 161 0.91 4.53 18.71
C PRO A 161 0.89 3.38 19.73
N CYS A 162 -0.08 2.46 19.62
CA CYS A 162 -0.15 1.28 20.47
C CYS A 162 1.00 0.28 20.23
N THR A 163 1.48 0.14 19.00
CA THR A 163 2.67 -0.67 18.69
C THR A 163 3.93 0.01 19.21
N ASN A 164 4.05 1.34 19.02
CA ASN A 164 5.22 2.11 19.44
C ASN A 164 5.35 2.19 20.97
N ALA A 165 4.23 2.26 21.69
CA ALA A 165 4.21 2.27 23.16
C ALA A 165 4.44 0.88 23.77
N CYS A 166 4.31 -0.21 23.00
CA CYS A 166 4.51 -1.56 23.50
C CYS A 166 6.01 -1.88 23.58
N PRO A 167 6.57 -2.27 24.75
CA PRO A 167 7.99 -2.65 24.86
C PRO A 167 8.40 -3.80 23.94
N ASN A 168 7.47 -4.74 23.69
CA ASN A 168 7.67 -5.86 22.78
C ASN A 168 7.27 -5.55 21.32
N GLN A 169 6.82 -4.32 21.03
CA GLN A 169 6.39 -3.87 19.70
C GLN A 169 5.33 -4.79 19.05
N VAL A 170 4.41 -5.33 19.85
CA VAL A 170 3.36 -6.23 19.37
C VAL A 170 2.38 -5.45 18.48
N ASN A 171 2.02 -6.04 17.34
CA ASN A 171 1.06 -5.43 16.41
C ASN A 171 -0.39 -5.59 16.91
N ALA A 172 -0.80 -4.68 17.78
CA ALA A 172 -2.16 -4.64 18.34
C ALA A 172 -3.26 -4.52 17.29
N HIS A 173 -3.07 -3.67 16.28
CA HIS A 173 -4.05 -3.52 15.20
C HIS A 173 -4.29 -4.82 14.43
N GLY A 174 -3.21 -5.54 14.13
CA GLY A 174 -3.26 -6.77 13.34
C GLY A 174 -4.10 -7.85 14.03
N TYR A 175 -3.81 -8.15 15.29
CA TYR A 175 -4.58 -9.19 15.99
C TYR A 175 -5.98 -8.72 16.37
N VAL A 176 -6.22 -7.44 16.68
CA VAL A 176 -7.58 -6.93 16.96
C VAL A 176 -8.48 -7.05 15.72
N ALA A 177 -7.96 -6.72 14.53
CA ALA A 177 -8.70 -6.89 13.28
C ALA A 177 -9.02 -8.37 12.98
N LEU A 178 -8.09 -9.28 13.27
CA LEU A 178 -8.31 -10.73 13.11
C LEU A 178 -9.32 -11.27 14.14
N ILE A 179 -9.30 -10.78 15.39
CA ILE A 179 -10.29 -11.12 16.41
C ILE A 179 -11.69 -10.70 15.96
N ALA A 180 -11.85 -9.50 15.40
CA ALA A 180 -13.14 -9.01 14.90
C ALA A 180 -13.72 -9.91 13.79
N GLN A 181 -12.87 -10.66 13.09
CA GLN A 181 -13.27 -11.63 12.06
C GLN A 181 -13.41 -13.07 12.58
N GLY A 182 -13.24 -13.30 13.89
CA GLY A 182 -13.25 -14.64 14.49
C GLY A 182 -12.00 -15.49 14.18
N LYS A 183 -10.95 -14.91 13.60
CA LYS A 183 -9.73 -15.62 13.19
C LYS A 183 -8.71 -15.73 14.32
N TYR A 184 -9.10 -16.39 15.42
CA TYR A 184 -8.31 -16.42 16.66
C TYR A 184 -6.93 -17.09 16.50
N ARG A 185 -6.84 -18.18 15.73
CA ARG A 185 -5.56 -18.87 15.46
C ARG A 185 -4.56 -17.97 14.74
N GLU A 186 -5.02 -17.20 13.75
CA GLU A 186 -4.18 -16.24 13.02
C GLU A 186 -3.80 -15.05 13.92
N ALA A 187 -4.74 -14.56 14.73
CA ALA A 187 -4.50 -13.50 15.71
C ALA A 187 -3.40 -13.90 16.71
N MET A 188 -3.46 -15.14 17.21
CA MET A 188 -2.42 -15.71 18.08
C MET A 188 -1.06 -15.76 17.37
N GLY A 189 -1.05 -16.20 16.11
CA GLY A 189 0.16 -16.19 15.28
C GLY A 189 0.78 -14.81 15.12
N VAL A 190 -0.02 -13.74 15.02
CA VAL A 190 0.47 -12.35 14.99
C VAL A 190 1.11 -11.95 16.32
N ILE A 191 0.51 -12.34 17.45
CA ILE A 191 1.04 -12.03 18.79
C ILE A 191 2.38 -12.76 19.01
N LEU A 192 2.44 -14.06 18.68
CA LEU A 192 3.61 -14.92 18.89
C LEU A 192 4.86 -14.50 18.10
N ARG A 193 4.73 -13.69 17.05
CA ARG A 193 5.88 -13.14 16.31
C ARG A 193 6.83 -12.34 17.19
N ASN A 194 6.27 -11.67 18.20
CA ASN A 194 7.02 -10.76 19.07
C ASN A 194 6.90 -11.12 20.55
N LEU A 195 5.89 -11.90 20.93
CA LEU A 195 5.56 -12.17 22.32
C LEU A 195 5.53 -13.68 22.58
N PRO A 196 6.56 -14.25 23.22
CA PRO A 196 6.69 -15.71 23.37
C PRO A 196 5.68 -16.31 24.37
N LEU A 197 5.20 -15.53 25.34
CA LEU A 197 4.30 -15.99 26.41
C LEU A 197 3.00 -15.18 26.44
N PRO A 198 2.15 -15.27 25.40
CA PRO A 198 0.95 -14.44 25.27
C PRO A 198 -0.06 -14.66 26.40
N GLY A 199 -0.18 -15.90 26.91
CA GLY A 199 -1.10 -16.22 28.01
C GLY A 199 -0.74 -15.58 29.34
N VAL A 200 0.54 -15.63 29.72
CA VAL A 200 1.06 -14.99 30.95
C VAL A 200 1.04 -13.48 30.78
N ILE A 201 1.61 -12.97 29.69
CA ILE A 201 1.72 -11.53 29.45
C ILE A 201 0.36 -10.90 29.15
N GLY A 202 -0.69 -11.67 28.83
CA GLY A 202 -2.08 -11.22 28.80
C GLY A 202 -2.66 -10.91 30.19
N ARG A 203 -2.08 -11.45 31.26
CA ARG A 203 -2.55 -11.29 32.65
C ARG A 203 -1.73 -10.27 33.45
N ILE A 204 -0.44 -10.14 33.15
CA ILE A 204 0.48 -9.24 33.86
C ILE A 204 0.84 -7.95 33.09
N CYS A 205 0.16 -7.68 31.96
CA CYS A 205 0.49 -6.55 31.10
C CYS A 205 0.22 -5.21 31.82
N PRO A 206 1.17 -4.26 31.83
CA PRO A 206 0.91 -2.89 32.29
C PRO A 206 0.21 -2.01 31.24
N HIS A 207 -0.13 -2.59 30.08
CA HIS A 207 -0.95 -1.99 29.00
C HIS A 207 -0.65 -0.52 28.62
N PRO A 208 0.62 -0.11 28.42
CA PRO A 208 0.94 1.27 27.98
C PRO A 208 0.36 1.61 26.61
N CYS A 209 0.07 0.58 25.80
CA CYS A 209 -0.59 0.69 24.50
C CYS A 209 -2.03 1.23 24.58
N GLU A 210 -2.73 1.02 25.69
CA GLU A 210 -4.08 1.54 25.91
C GLU A 210 -4.05 3.04 26.24
N THR A 211 -3.08 3.47 27.06
CA THR A 211 -2.84 4.90 27.33
C THR A 211 -2.49 5.68 26.07
N ALA A 212 -1.70 5.09 25.17
CA ALA A 212 -1.31 5.71 23.90
C ALA A 212 -2.38 5.58 22.79
N CYS A 213 -3.54 4.98 23.06
CA CYS A 213 -4.52 4.62 22.04
C CYS A 213 -5.26 5.86 21.51
N ARG A 214 -5.16 6.15 20.20
CA ARG A 214 -5.86 7.28 19.56
C ARG A 214 -7.37 7.18 19.65
N ARG A 215 -7.95 5.97 19.79
CA ARG A 215 -9.40 5.80 19.90
C ARG A 215 -9.97 6.52 21.13
N GLY A 216 -9.19 6.61 22.22
CA GLY A 216 -9.54 7.40 23.40
C GLY A 216 -9.62 8.92 23.16
N GLN A 217 -9.25 9.43 21.99
CA GLN A 217 -9.49 10.83 21.59
C GLN A 217 -10.90 11.03 20.99
N VAL A 218 -11.59 9.94 20.66
CA VAL A 218 -12.96 9.94 20.10
C VAL A 218 -13.94 9.46 21.16
N ASP A 219 -13.68 8.30 21.75
CA ASP A 219 -14.47 7.70 22.83
C ASP A 219 -13.54 7.08 23.90
N GLU A 220 -13.36 5.76 23.92
CA GLU A 220 -12.56 5.06 24.92
C GLU A 220 -11.42 4.25 24.29
N PRO A 221 -10.28 4.07 24.99
CA PRO A 221 -9.23 3.19 24.52
C PRO A 221 -9.73 1.76 24.31
N VAL A 222 -9.28 1.15 23.21
CA VAL A 222 -9.51 -0.28 22.98
C VAL A 222 -8.84 -1.09 24.10
N SER A 223 -9.57 -2.04 24.71
CA SER A 223 -9.06 -2.96 25.75
C SER A 223 -8.10 -4.01 25.18
N ILE A 224 -6.97 -3.55 24.64
CA ILE A 224 -5.92 -4.32 23.95
C ILE A 224 -5.39 -5.47 24.81
N CYS A 225 -5.22 -5.26 26.13
CA CYS A 225 -4.77 -6.27 27.07
C CYS A 225 -5.79 -7.40 27.24
N ALA A 226 -7.07 -7.03 27.42
CA ALA A 226 -8.15 -7.99 27.57
C ALA A 226 -8.34 -8.83 26.30
N LEU A 227 -8.27 -8.20 25.13
CA LEU A 227 -8.35 -8.89 23.83
C LEU A 227 -7.18 -9.85 23.61
N LYS A 228 -5.97 -9.46 24.02
CA LYS A 228 -4.79 -10.34 23.97
C LYS A 228 -4.95 -11.55 24.88
N ARG A 229 -5.46 -11.36 26.11
CA ARG A 229 -5.79 -12.45 27.05
C ARG A 229 -6.86 -13.36 26.47
N PHE A 230 -7.94 -12.79 25.94
CA PHE A 230 -9.03 -13.54 25.33
C PHE A 230 -8.53 -14.48 24.24
N VAL A 231 -7.72 -14.00 23.29
CA VAL A 231 -7.15 -14.87 22.24
C VAL A 231 -6.27 -15.97 22.80
N ALA A 232 -5.50 -15.67 23.85
CA ALA A 232 -4.69 -16.67 24.54
C ALA A 232 -5.49 -17.76 25.25
N ASP A 233 -6.67 -17.43 25.73
CA ASP A 233 -7.57 -18.38 26.38
C ASP A 233 -8.41 -19.17 25.34
N GLN A 234 -8.55 -18.68 24.10
CA GLN A 234 -9.30 -19.35 23.02
C GLN A 234 -8.47 -20.34 22.19
N VAL A 235 -7.16 -20.18 22.13
CA VAL A 235 -6.29 -20.99 21.26
C VAL A 235 -5.47 -21.94 22.11
N ASP A 236 -5.66 -23.24 21.89
CA ASP A 236 -4.78 -24.26 22.46
C ASP A 236 -3.35 -24.12 21.90
N ILE A 237 -2.40 -23.86 22.80
CA ILE A 237 -1.00 -23.61 22.45
C ILE A 237 -0.32 -24.85 21.88
N GLU A 238 -0.73 -26.04 22.30
CA GLU A 238 -0.18 -27.31 21.81
C GLU A 238 -0.55 -27.55 20.34
N SER A 239 -1.67 -26.97 19.89
CA SER A 239 -2.12 -27.05 18.51
C SER A 239 -1.34 -26.16 17.53
N LEU A 240 -0.47 -25.27 18.03
CA LEU A 240 0.28 -24.32 17.22
C LEU A 240 1.59 -24.92 16.70
N PRO A 241 2.02 -24.56 15.48
CA PRO A 241 3.25 -25.09 14.91
C PRO A 241 4.46 -24.66 15.74
N ILE A 242 5.25 -25.63 16.20
CA ILE A 242 6.54 -25.36 16.84
C ILE A 242 7.50 -24.88 15.75
N PRO A 243 8.15 -23.71 15.92
CA PRO A 243 9.11 -23.22 14.93
C PRO A 243 10.27 -24.22 14.79
N THR A 244 10.51 -24.67 13.56
CA THR A 244 11.68 -25.46 13.23
C THR A 244 12.90 -24.56 13.26
N MET A 245 13.87 -24.90 14.12
CA MET A 245 15.14 -24.18 14.19
C MET A 245 16.18 -24.91 13.35
N GLU A 246 16.87 -24.18 12.47
CA GLU A 246 18.05 -24.70 11.81
C GLU A 246 19.16 -24.95 12.84
N LYS A 247 19.77 -26.13 12.78
CA LYS A 247 20.94 -26.43 13.62
C LYS A 247 22.10 -25.54 13.19
N ARG A 248 22.53 -24.70 14.12
CA ARG A 248 23.75 -23.91 14.01
C ARG A 248 24.95 -24.74 14.45
N SER A 249 26.12 -24.52 13.84
CA SER A 249 27.35 -25.27 14.15
C SER A 249 28.02 -24.77 15.43
N GLU A 250 27.70 -23.54 15.83
CA GLU A 250 28.18 -22.89 17.03
C GLU A 250 27.59 -23.53 18.29
N LYS A 251 28.44 -23.71 19.30
CA LYS A 251 28.01 -24.18 20.63
C LYS A 251 27.64 -22.98 21.49
N VAL A 252 26.43 -22.98 22.02
CA VAL A 252 25.94 -21.95 22.95
C VAL A 252 25.87 -22.55 24.35
N ALA A 253 26.49 -21.87 25.32
CA ALA A 253 26.34 -22.18 26.74
C ALA A 253 25.39 -21.14 27.38
N ILE A 254 24.33 -21.61 28.04
CA ILE A 254 23.43 -20.75 28.81
C ILE A 254 23.97 -20.73 30.25
N ILE A 255 24.42 -19.57 30.73
CA ILE A 255 24.93 -19.38 32.10
C ILE A 255 23.97 -18.47 32.85
N GLY A 256 23.27 -19.05 33.84
CA GLY A 256 22.26 -18.37 34.66
C GLY A 256 20.86 -18.41 34.03
N SER A 257 19.84 -18.50 34.88
CA SER A 257 18.41 -18.49 34.51
C SER A 257 17.72 -17.13 34.69
N GLY A 258 18.45 -16.08 35.09
CA GLY A 258 17.87 -14.88 35.71
C GLY A 258 17.41 -15.14 37.15
N PRO A 259 17.10 -14.08 37.93
CA PRO A 259 16.78 -14.19 39.36
C PRO A 259 15.52 -15.03 39.63
#